data_AF-A0A7Z0SCH2-F1
#
_entry.id   AF-A0A7Z0SCH2-F1
#
_cell.length_a   1.000
_cell.length_b   1.000
_cell.length_c   1.000
_cell.angle_alpha   90.00
_cell.angle_beta   90.00
_cell.angle_gamma   90.00
#
_symmetry.space_group_name_H-M   'P 1'
#
loop_
_entity.id
_entity.type
_entity.pdbx_description
1 polymer ?
#
loop_
_entity_poly.entity_id
_entity_poly.type
_entity_poly.pdbx_seq_one_letter_code
_entity_poly.pdbx_strand_id
1 'polypeptide(L)' 'MSKWYILPNGNIKHVNGLELQPEKDWFPTEDSMEAFAEALRAQGHSEALIIKHMMALSLDCEKWVQDNLR' A
#
# COMPACT_ATOMS: atom_id res chain seq x y z
N MET A 1 -20.61 10.60 15.71
CA MET A 1 -19.18 10.78 16.09
C MET A 1 -18.38 9.68 15.42
N SER A 2 -17.22 10.02 14.86
CA SER A 2 -16.28 9.02 14.30
C SER A 2 -15.88 8.03 15.39
N LYS A 3 -15.90 6.72 15.08
CA LYS A 3 -15.37 5.67 15.97
C LYS A 3 -13.84 5.57 15.91
N TRP A 4 -13.20 6.40 15.09
CA TRP A 4 -11.77 6.47 14.84
C TRP A 4 -11.21 7.81 15.33
N TYR A 5 -10.04 7.77 15.97
CA TYR A 5 -9.33 8.95 16.46
C TYR A 5 -7.82 8.84 16.19
N ILE A 6 -7.20 9.98 15.90
CA ILE A 6 -5.75 10.09 15.67
C ILE A 6 -5.06 10.28 17.02
N LEU A 7 -4.06 9.45 17.30
CA LEU A 7 -3.24 9.51 18.50
C LEU A 7 -2.12 10.55 18.35
N PRO A 8 -1.55 11.07 19.46
CA PRO A 8 -0.45 12.05 19.40
C PRO A 8 0.80 11.57 18.65
N ASN A 9 0.98 10.25 18.52
CA ASN A 9 2.07 9.63 17.76
C ASN A 9 1.74 9.42 16.27
N GLY A 10 0.58 9.88 15.79
CA GLY A 10 0.14 9.72 14.39
C GLY A 10 -0.61 8.44 14.09
N ASN A 11 -0.70 7.49 15.03
CA ASN A 11 -1.48 6.26 14.85
C ASN A 11 -2.99 6.56 14.83
N ILE A 12 -3.77 5.66 14.23
CA ILE A 12 -5.23 5.77 14.17
C ILE A 12 -5.84 4.64 14.98
N LYS A 13 -6.62 4.97 16.00
CA LYS A 13 -7.23 3.99 16.89
C LYS A 13 -8.73 3.98 16.78
N HIS A 14 -9.30 2.79 16.74
CA HIS A 14 -10.73 2.57 16.80
C HIS A 14 -11.17 2.25 18.24
N VAL A 15 -12.42 2.56 18.58
CA VAL A 15 -12.99 2.29 19.91
C VAL A 15 -13.01 0.81 20.31
N ASN A 16 -12.88 -0.11 19.37
CA ASN A 16 -12.77 -1.55 19.65
C ASN A 16 -11.33 -2.02 20.00
N GLY A 17 -10.37 -1.10 20.04
CA GLY A 17 -8.97 -1.41 20.34
C GLY A 17 -8.08 -1.66 19.12
N LEU A 18 -8.62 -1.71 17.90
CA LEU A 18 -7.81 -1.76 16.69
C LEU A 18 -6.98 -0.47 16.57
N GLU A 19 -5.68 -0.61 16.37
CA GLU A 19 -4.75 0.48 16.18
C GLU A 19 -4.01 0.27 14.86
N LEU A 20 -4.15 1.25 13.97
CA LEU A 20 -3.42 1.33 12.72
C LEU A 20 -2.22 2.25 12.92
N GLN A 21 -1.06 1.80 12.47
CA GLN A 21 0.17 2.55 12.33
C GLN A 21 0.33 2.89 10.86
N PRO A 22 -0.15 4.06 10.39
CA PRO A 22 -0.01 4.51 9.01
C PRO A 22 1.33 4.17 8.34
N GLU A 23 2.44 4.44 9.02
CA GLU A 23 3.80 4.22 8.49
C GLU A 23 4.16 2.74 8.27
N LYS A 24 3.41 1.81 8.87
CA LYS A 24 3.63 0.36 8.73
C LYS A 24 2.50 -0.33 7.97
N ASP A 25 1.27 0.15 8.17
CA ASP A 25 0.07 -0.53 7.70
C ASP A 25 -0.42 0.02 6.35
N TRP A 26 0.05 1.21 5.91
CA TRP A 26 -0.30 1.75 4.59
C TRP A 26 0.68 1.35 3.48
N PHE A 27 1.89 0.93 3.83
CA PHE A 27 2.87 0.47 2.85
C PHE A 27 2.81 -1.05 2.68
N PRO A 28 3.13 -1.56 1.48
CA PRO A 28 3.32 -3.00 1.29
C PRO A 28 4.35 -3.55 2.28
N THR A 29 4.08 -4.72 2.84
CA THR A 29 5.07 -5.45 3.66
C THR A 29 6.17 -6.01 2.78
N GLU A 30 7.34 -6.29 3.36
CA GLU A 30 8.44 -6.98 2.66
C GLU A 30 7.94 -8.28 2.00
N ASP A 31 7.18 -9.10 2.73
CA ASP A 31 6.60 -10.35 2.20
C ASP A 31 5.70 -10.10 0.98
N SER A 32 4.86 -9.06 1.02
CA SER A 32 3.96 -8.74 -0.10
C SER A 32 4.72 -8.26 -1.34
N MET A 33 5.83 -7.55 -1.12
CA MET A 33 6.71 -7.05 -2.18
C MET A 33 7.51 -8.18 -2.82
N GLU A 34 7.99 -9.12 -2.02
CA GLU A 34 8.69 -10.30 -2.51
C GLU A 34 7.75 -11.20 -3.31
N ALA A 35 6.54 -11.48 -2.80
CA ALA A 35 5.53 -12.25 -3.53
C ALA A 35 5.17 -11.61 -4.88
N PHE A 36 5.07 -10.27 -4.93
CA PHE A 36 4.85 -9.54 -6.18
C PHE A 36 6.04 -9.70 -7.15
N ALA A 37 7.27 -9.56 -6.65
CA ALA A 37 8.48 -9.70 -7.47
C ALA A 37 8.62 -11.14 -8.00
N GLU A 38 8.42 -12.16 -7.18
CA GLU A 38 8.47 -13.57 -7.59
C GLU A 38 7.47 -13.89 -8.70
N ALA A 39 6.24 -13.38 -8.61
CA ALA A 39 5.23 -13.59 -9.64
C ALA A 39 5.65 -13.01 -11.01
N LEU A 40 6.37 -11.89 -11.02
CA LEU A 40 6.89 -11.28 -12.25
C LEU A 40 8.17 -11.95 -12.74
N ARG A 41 9.05 -12.40 -11.83
CA ARG A 41 10.21 -13.23 -12.19
C ARG A 41 9.77 -14.54 -12.85
N ALA A 42 8.72 -15.18 -12.35
CA ALA A 42 8.14 -16.39 -12.93
C ALA A 42 7.61 -16.18 -14.36
N GLN A 43 7.25 -14.93 -14.70
CA GLN A 43 6.85 -14.51 -16.05
C GLN A 43 8.05 -14.10 -16.93
N GLY A 44 9.28 -14.17 -16.42
CA GLY A 44 10.51 -13.85 -17.13
C GLY A 44 10.86 -12.36 -17.14
N HIS A 45 10.23 -11.52 -16.31
CA HIS A 45 10.61 -10.12 -16.21
C HIS A 45 11.97 -9.94 -15.52
N SER A 46 12.77 -8.99 -16.01
CA SER A 46 13.99 -8.57 -15.33
C SER A 46 13.70 -7.68 -14.13
N GLU A 47 14.61 -7.60 -13.15
CA GLU A 47 14.45 -6.74 -11.97
C GLU A 47 14.14 -5.27 -12.33
N ALA A 48 14.77 -4.74 -13.38
CA ALA A 48 14.49 -3.38 -13.86
C ALA A 48 13.05 -3.22 -14.37
N LEU A 49 12.51 -4.23 -15.04
CA LEU A 49 11.11 -4.25 -15.50
C LEU A 49 10.15 -4.39 -14.32
N ILE A 50 10.48 -5.22 -13.32
CA ILE A 50 9.69 -5.39 -12.10
C ILE A 50 9.55 -4.06 -11.36
N ILE A 51 10.66 -3.35 -11.14
CA ILE A 51 10.66 -2.01 -10.52
C ILE A 51 9.80 -1.03 -11.34
N LYS A 52 9.95 -1.04 -12.67
CA LYS A 52 9.13 -0.20 -13.54
C LYS A 52 7.63 -0.51 -13.42
N HIS A 53 7.25 -1.78 -13.35
CA HIS A 53 5.85 -2.19 -13.17
C HIS A 53 5.30 -1.71 -11.83
N MET A 54 6.09 -1.82 -10.76
CA MET A 54 5.70 -1.33 -9.44
C MET A 54 5.48 0.18 -9.42
N MET A 55 6.36 0.96 -10.07
CA MET A 55 6.18 2.41 -10.20
C MET A 55 4.95 2.77 -11.04
N ALA A 56 4.69 2.02 -12.12
CA ALA A 56 3.51 2.23 -12.97
C ALA A 56 2.21 1.96 -12.19
N LEU A 57 2.18 0.92 -11.36
CA LEU A 57 1.03 0.59 -10.52
C LEU A 57 0.64 1.76 -9.60
N SER A 58 1.63 2.44 -9.01
CA SER A 58 1.36 3.63 -8.18
C SER A 58 0.66 4.75 -8.96
N LEU A 59 1.06 4.97 -10.22
CA LEU A 59 0.42 5.96 -11.10
C LEU A 59 -1.00 5.54 -11.50
N ASP A 60 -1.20 4.26 -11.79
CA ASP A 60 -2.51 3.71 -12.13
C ASP A 60 -3.48 3.82 -10.94
N CYS A 61 -3.00 3.57 -9.72
CA CYS A 61 -3.77 3.77 -8.50
C CYS A 61 -4.12 5.25 -8.28
N GLU A 62 -3.19 6.18 -8.51
CA GLU A 62 -3.47 7.62 -8.41
C GLU A 62 -4.55 8.02 -9.42
N LYS A 63 -4.42 7.58 -10.68
CA LYS A 63 -5.41 7.84 -11.72
C LYS A 63 -6.78 7.27 -11.33
N TRP A 64 -6.83 6.04 -10.82
CA TRP A 64 -8.08 5.43 -10.37
C TRP A 64 -8.73 6.27 -9.26
N VAL A 65 -7.98 6.74 -8.27
CA VAL A 65 -8.48 7.61 -7.20
C VAL A 65 -9.06 8.90 -7.79
N GLN A 66 -8.36 9.54 -8.72
CA GLN A 66 -8.84 10.76 -9.38
C GLN A 66 -10.13 10.52 -10.18
N ASP A 67 -10.24 9.38 -10.85
CA ASP A 67 -11.38 9.06 -11.71
C ASP A 67 -12.63 8.61 -10.91
N ASN A 68 -12.47 8.15 -9.65
CA ASN A 68 -13.56 7.51 -8.89
C ASN A 68 -13.90 8.16 -7.54
N LEU A 69 -12.98 8.92 -6.93
CA LEU A 69 -13.15 9.48 -5.58
C LEU A 69 -13.16 11.03 -5.55
N ARG A 70 -13.04 11.69 -6.70
CA ARG A 70 -13.21 13.15 -6.83
C ARG A 70 -14.65 13.56 -7.07
#